data_AF-A0A7X9JP65-F1
#
_entry.id   AF-A0A7X9JP65-F1
#
_cell.length_a   1.000
_cell.length_b   1.000
_cell.length_c   1.000
_cell.angle_alpha   90.00
_cell.angle_beta   90.00
_cell.angle_gamma   90.00
#
_symmetry.space_group_name_H-M   'P 1'
#
loop_
_entity.id
_entity.type
_entity.pdbx_description
1 polymer ?
#
loop_
_entity_poly.entity_id
_entity_poly.type
_entity_poly.pdbx_seq_one_letter_code
_entity_poly.pdbx_strand_id
1 'polypeptide(L)'
;MIDVVLYLTYFLFFAAILLVLGFAGWFLVKNFKKSKTTIFGFIGLIVLFVIAYFISSGEVYEKFQIGEGLSKLIGGSIITLYIMFFGTILAAIYAEISKMFK
;
A
#
# COMPACT_ATOMS: atom_id res chain seq x y z
N MET A 1 25.95 -25.58 -1.37
CA MET A 1 25.10 -25.42 -0.17
C MET A 1 24.39 -24.07 -0.14
N ILE A 2 25.05 -22.96 -0.49
CA ILE A 2 24.43 -21.61 -0.54
C ILE A 2 23.23 -21.56 -1.52
N ASP A 3 23.33 -22.21 -2.68
CA ASP A 3 22.26 -22.18 -3.69
C ASP A 3 20.97 -22.85 -3.20
N VAL A 4 21.08 -23.99 -2.50
CA VAL A 4 19.91 -24.72 -1.97
C VAL A 4 19.18 -23.90 -0.90
N VAL A 5 19.93 -23.23 -0.02
CA VAL A 5 19.34 -22.35 1.02
C VAL A 5 18.69 -21.12 0.39
N LEU A 6 19.30 -20.56 -0.67
CA LEU A 6 18.75 -19.41 -1.39
C LEU A 6 17.45 -19.77 -2.12
N TYR A 7 17.41 -20.90 -2.84
CA TYR A 7 16.19 -21.39 -3.49
C TYR A 7 15.09 -21.71 -2.48
N LEU A 8 15.44 -22.31 -1.33
CA LEU A 8 14.49 -22.58 -0.26
C LEU A 8 13.92 -21.28 0.32
N THR A 9 14.75 -20.25 0.48
CA THR A 9 14.32 -18.94 0.99
C THR A 9 13.37 -18.26 0.01
N TYR A 10 13.67 -18.27 -1.29
CA TYR A 10 12.74 -17.75 -2.30
C TYR A 10 11.42 -18.52 -2.30
N PHE A 11 11.46 -19.85 -2.22
CA PHE A 11 10.25 -20.66 -2.14
C PHE A 11 9.41 -20.29 -0.92
N LEU A 12 10.02 -20.21 0.26
CA LEU A 12 9.33 -19.83 1.49
C LEU A 12 8.78 -18.40 1.44
N PHE A 13 9.51 -17.46 0.84
CA PHE A 13 9.06 -16.08 0.64
C PHE A 13 7.80 -16.01 -0.21
N PHE A 14 7.79 -16.67 -1.37
CA PHE A 14 6.61 -16.71 -2.23
C PHE A 14 5.45 -17.48 -1.58
N ALA A 15 5.73 -18.60 -0.89
CA ALA A 15 4.72 -19.33 -0.13
C ALA A 15 4.08 -18.46 0.96
N ALA A 16 4.88 -17.68 1.68
CA ALA A 16 4.39 -16.75 2.70
C ALA A 16 3.49 -15.67 2.09
N ILE A 17 3.88 -15.06 0.96
CA ILE A 17 3.05 -14.08 0.25
C ILE A 17 1.70 -14.71 -0.14
N LEU A 18 1.73 -15.90 -0.75
CA LEU A 18 0.52 -16.59 -1.17
C LEU A 18 -0.41 -16.91 0.01
N LEU A 19 0.14 -17.37 1.13
CA LEU A 19 -0.63 -17.64 2.34
C LEU A 19 -1.24 -16.35 2.91
N VAL A 20 -0.46 -15.28 3.03
CA VAL A 20 -0.95 -13.99 3.56
C VAL A 20 -2.09 -13.44 2.70
N LEU A 21 -1.91 -13.41 1.39
CA LEU A 21 -2.94 -12.94 0.46
C LEU A 21 -4.17 -13.86 0.47
N GLY A 22 -3.95 -15.17 0.50
CA GLY A 22 -5.02 -16.18 0.56
C GLY A 22 -5.87 -16.06 1.82
N PHE A 23 -5.22 -15.95 2.99
CA PHE A 23 -5.91 -15.75 4.27
C PHE A 23 -6.63 -14.40 4.34
N ALA A 24 -5.97 -13.31 3.90
CA ALA A 24 -6.60 -11.99 3.87
C ALA A 24 -7.85 -11.99 2.98
N GLY A 25 -7.75 -12.55 1.77
CA GLY A 25 -8.86 -12.69 0.84
C GLY A 25 -10.00 -13.54 1.43
N TRP A 26 -9.67 -14.72 1.97
CA TRP A 26 -10.67 -15.61 2.57
C TRP A 26 -11.40 -14.95 3.75
N PHE A 27 -10.66 -14.24 4.62
CA PHE A 27 -11.22 -13.54 5.77
C PHE A 27 -12.17 -12.41 5.36
N LEU A 28 -11.79 -11.62 4.34
CA LEU A 28 -12.61 -10.54 3.79
C LEU A 28 -13.91 -11.07 3.16
N VAL A 29 -13.86 -12.17 2.43
CA VAL A 29 -15.06 -12.78 1.81
C VAL A 29 -15.98 -13.38 2.87
N LYS A 30 -15.43 -14.14 3.83
CA LYS A 30 -16.24 -14.79 4.88
C LYS A 30 -16.92 -13.77 5.81
N ASN A 31 -16.29 -12.61 6.03
CA ASN A 31 -16.80 -11.56 6.91
C ASN A 31 -17.25 -10.30 6.15
N PHE A 32 -17.63 -10.43 4.89
CA PHE A 32 -17.87 -9.30 3.98
C PHE A 32 -18.76 -8.20 4.57
N LYS A 33 -19.82 -8.55 5.30
CA LYS A 33 -20.71 -7.56 5.94
C LYS A 33 -20.02 -6.71 7.01
N LYS A 34 -19.09 -7.29 7.78
CA LYS A 34 -18.31 -6.58 8.81
C LYS A 34 -17.08 -5.89 8.23
N SER A 35 -16.52 -6.43 7.15
CA SER A 35 -15.31 -5.94 6.51
C SER A 35 -15.54 -4.83 5.48
N LYS A 36 -16.78 -4.36 5.28
CA LYS A 36 -17.10 -3.32 4.29
C LYS A 36 -16.21 -2.09 4.44
N THR A 37 -16.07 -1.56 5.65
CA THR A 37 -15.23 -0.36 5.91
C THR A 37 -13.77 -0.61 5.52
N THR A 38 -13.23 -1.78 5.84
CA THR A 38 -11.86 -2.16 5.46
C THR A 38 -11.71 -2.27 3.95
N ILE A 39 -12.69 -2.87 3.25
CA ILE A 39 -12.68 -3.00 1.79
C ILE A 39 -12.74 -1.62 1.13
N PHE A 40 -13.62 -0.73 1.59
CA PHE A 40 -13.69 0.64 1.09
C PHE A 40 -12.42 1.43 1.38
N GLY A 41 -11.80 1.25 2.56
CA GLY A 41 -10.51 1.85 2.88
C GLY A 41 -9.40 1.37 1.94
N PHE A 42 -9.34 0.07 1.66
CA PHE A 42 -8.36 -0.51 0.73
C PHE A 42 -8.57 -0.02 -0.71
N ILE A 43 -9.80 -0.02 -1.21
CA ILE A 43 -10.13 0.52 -2.54
C ILE A 43 -9.78 2.01 -2.60
N GLY A 44 -10.09 2.78 -1.56
CA GLY A 44 -9.73 4.20 -1.48
C GLY A 44 -8.23 4.42 -1.56
N LEU A 45 -7.43 3.57 -0.89
CA LEU A 45 -5.97 3.62 -0.97
C LEU A 45 -5.45 3.32 -2.38
N ILE A 46 -6.01 2.32 -3.06
CA ILE A 46 -5.64 2.01 -4.45
C ILE A 46 -5.96 3.21 -5.35
N VAL A 47 -7.16 3.76 -5.25
CA VAL A 47 -7.58 4.93 -6.05
C VAL A 47 -6.65 6.12 -5.79
N LEU A 48 -6.32 6.38 -4.52
CA LEU A 48 -5.38 7.42 -4.14
C LEU A 48 -4.00 7.21 -4.78
N PHE A 49 -3.47 5.99 -4.72
CA PHE A 49 -2.17 5.66 -5.33
C PHE A 49 -2.19 5.82 -6.84
N VAL A 50 -3.26 5.40 -7.52
CA VAL A 50 -3.40 5.57 -8.96
C VAL A 50 -3.41 7.06 -9.33
N ILE A 51 -4.17 7.89 -8.60
CA ILE A 51 -4.16 9.34 -8.80
C ILE A 51 -2.75 9.92 -8.57
N ALA A 52 -2.08 9.52 -7.49
CA ALA A 52 -0.73 9.95 -7.18
C ALA A 52 0.29 9.55 -8.27
N TYR A 53 0.17 8.34 -8.83
CA TYR A 53 1.00 7.87 -9.93
C TYR A 53 0.82 8.73 -11.19
N PHE A 54 -0.42 9.12 -11.53
CA PHE A 54 -0.68 9.96 -12.69
C PHE A 54 -0.21 11.42 -12.52
N ILE A 55 -0.19 11.93 -11.29
CA ILE A 55 0.31 13.28 -10.99
C ILE A 55 1.84 13.29 -10.86
N SER A 56 2.46 12.15 -10.55
CA SER A 56 3.90 12.03 -10.35
C SER A 56 4.72 12.32 -11.61
N SER A 57 5.87 12.96 -11.42
CA SER A 57 6.84 13.21 -12.50
C SER A 57 7.42 11.90 -13.05
N GLY A 58 7.46 11.82 -14.38
CA GLY A 58 8.09 10.74 -15.14
C GLY A 58 9.53 11.03 -15.54
N GLU A 59 10.27 11.78 -14.72
CA GLU A 59 11.67 12.10 -15.00
C GLU A 59 12.53 10.84 -15.18
N VAL A 60 13.37 10.85 -16.20
CA VAL A 60 14.30 9.76 -16.48
C VAL A 60 15.63 10.08 -15.82
N TYR A 61 16.08 9.19 -14.94
CA TYR A 61 17.38 9.30 -14.29
C TYR A 61 18.30 8.17 -14.76
N GLU A 62 18.95 8.40 -15.90
CA GLU A 62 19.90 7.48 -16.56
C GLU A 62 20.99 6.98 -15.61
N LYS A 63 21.55 7.87 -14.78
CA LYS A 63 22.59 7.54 -13.78
C LYS A 63 22.17 6.44 -12.81
N PHE A 64 20.87 6.32 -12.53
CA PHE A 64 20.31 5.36 -11.59
C PHE A 64 19.52 4.23 -12.27
N GLN A 65 19.55 4.15 -13.61
CA GLN A 65 18.74 3.21 -14.39
C GLN A 65 17.23 3.33 -14.09
N ILE A 66 16.77 4.55 -13.77
CA ILE A 66 15.35 4.81 -13.48
C ILE A 66 14.71 5.38 -14.74
N GLY A 67 13.91 4.55 -15.41
CA GLY A 67 13.03 4.99 -16.50
C GLY A 67 11.75 5.66 -16.00
N GLU A 68 10.97 6.21 -16.93
CA GLU A 68 9.75 6.98 -16.64
C GLU A 68 8.77 6.24 -15.70
N GLY A 69 8.51 4.95 -15.96
CA GLY A 69 7.57 4.16 -15.17
C GLY A 69 8.02 3.94 -13.72
N LEU A 70 9.32 3.70 -13.51
CA LEU A 70 9.87 3.57 -12.16
C LEU A 70 9.88 4.92 -11.45
N SER A 71 10.16 6.02 -12.14
CA SER A 71 10.07 7.36 -11.56
C SER A 71 8.66 7.68 -11.08
N LYS A 72 7.64 7.43 -11.91
CA LYS A 72 6.23 7.63 -11.52
C LYS A 72 5.80 6.73 -10.37
N LEU A 73 6.32 5.51 -10.30
CA LEU A 73 6.06 4.59 -9.19
C LEU A 73 6.65 5.13 -7.89
N ILE A 74 7.92 5.56 -7.92
CA ILE A 74 8.60 6.15 -6.76
C ILE A 74 7.88 7.42 -6.32
N GLY A 75 7.68 8.39 -7.21
CA GLY A 75 7.04 9.65 -6.84
C GLY A 75 5.57 9.45 -6.42
N GLY A 76 4.81 8.61 -7.11
CA GLY A 76 3.43 8.27 -6.75
C GLY A 76 3.33 7.62 -5.37
N SER A 77 4.26 6.73 -5.03
CA SER A 77 4.31 6.11 -3.69
C SER A 77 4.68 7.11 -2.59
N ILE A 78 5.60 8.04 -2.85
CA ILE A 78 5.96 9.13 -1.93
C ILE A 78 4.77 10.09 -1.72
N ILE A 79 4.08 10.49 -2.79
CA ILE A 79 2.90 11.35 -2.70
C ILE A 79 1.80 10.67 -1.88
N THR A 80 1.55 9.39 -2.15
CA THR A 80 0.55 8.59 -1.39
C THR A 80 0.92 8.53 0.09
N LEU A 81 2.20 8.30 0.39
CA LEU A 81 2.71 8.28 1.77
C LEU A 81 2.44 9.62 2.48
N TYR A 82 2.75 10.75 1.84
CA TYR A 82 2.52 12.07 2.44
C TYR A 82 1.04 12.35 2.69
N ILE A 83 0.18 12.06 1.73
CA ILE A 83 -1.27 12.24 1.90
C ILE A 83 -1.78 11.38 3.06
N MET A 84 -1.36 10.12 3.13
CA MET A 84 -1.76 9.22 4.21
C MET A 84 -1.20 9.67 5.57
N PHE A 85 0.05 10.11 5.62
CA PHE A 85 0.70 10.55 6.85
C PHE A 85 -0.01 11.78 7.45
N PHE A 86 -0.13 12.85 6.67
CA PHE A 86 -0.81 14.06 7.15
C PHE A 86 -2.31 13.85 7.33
N GLY A 87 -2.95 13.07 6.45
CA GLY A 87 -4.36 12.70 6.58
C GLY A 87 -4.64 11.94 7.88
N THR A 88 -3.75 11.02 8.26
CA THR A 88 -3.87 10.28 9.53
C THR A 88 -3.69 11.19 10.73
N ILE A 89 -2.73 12.11 10.70
CA ILE A 89 -2.53 13.08 11.78
C ILE A 89 -3.78 13.95 11.96
N LEU A 90 -4.31 14.52 10.87
CA LEU A 90 -5.51 15.34 10.90
C LEU A 90 -6.74 14.56 11.40
N ALA A 91 -6.90 13.32 10.94
CA ALA A 91 -7.99 12.45 11.39
C ALA A 91 -7.88 12.12 12.88
N ALA A 92 -6.67 11.89 13.40
CA ALA A 92 -6.43 11.66 14.82
C ALA A 92 -6.77 12.89 15.67
N ILE A 93 -6.33 14.09 15.24
CA ILE A 93 -6.65 15.35 15.91
C ILE A 93 -8.17 15.58 15.92
N TYR A 94 -8.84 15.40 14.77
CA TYR A 94 -10.29 15.54 14.66
C TYR A 94 -11.03 14.54 15.57
N ALA A 95 -10.55 13.30 15.67
CA ALA A 95 -11.14 12.29 16.53
C ALA A 95 -11.06 12.69 18.02
N GLU A 96 -9.95 13.27 18.47
CA GLU A 96 -9.82 13.75 19.85
C GLU A 96 -10.70 14.98 20.12
N ILE A 97 -10.72 15.96 19.21
CA ILE A 97 -11.56 17.16 19.36
C ILE A 97 -13.04 16.79 19.37
N SER A 98 -13.48 15.94 18.44
CA SER A 98 -14.90 15.55 18.33
C SER A 98 -15.41 14.78 19.54
N LYS A 99 -14.55 14.03 20.26
CA LYS A 99 -14.90 13.39 21.55
C LYS A 99 -15.15 14.40 22.66
N MET A 100 -14.55 15.59 22.61
CA MET A 100 -14.76 16.61 23.64
C MET A 100 -16.10 17.34 23.47
N PHE A 101 -16.67 17.32 22.26
CA PHE A 101 -17.94 17.97 21.92
C PHE A 101 -19.13 17.01 21.84
N LYS A 102 -18.92 15.70 22.04
CA LYS A 102 -19.95 14.67 22.16
C LYS A 102 -19.97 14.09 23.56
#